data_AF-A0A803LP26-F1
#
_entry.id   AF-A0A803LP26-F1
#
_cell.length_a   1.000
_cell.length_b   1.000
_cell.length_c   1.000
_cell.angle_alpha   90.00
_cell.angle_beta   90.00
_cell.angle_gamma   90.00
#
_symmetry.space_group_name_H-M   'P 1'
#
loop_
_entity.id
_entity.type
_entity.pdbx_description
1 polymer ?
#
loop_
_entity_poly.entity_id
_entity_poly.type
_entity_poly.pdbx_seq_one_letter_code
_entity_poly.pdbx_strand_id
1 'polypeptide(L)'
;MAKILTLLTILLLNLSHSLSFSPENPTNRRILVLLDDFAIKSSHSLFFDSLLSRNYQLDFKLADDPKLALQRYGQFLYDGLIIFAPYIDQCGVEFDDDPAAMVIDHTSYALSEFEGDHTLIASDSNMNMLQAAVLFQGTGHSVNPSNSHVVQVLSASPSAYLANPLSKLSSAPTFTGPRISLVSVVQARNNARILISGSLKLFSDRFLRSGLQKAGSSTRFDKSGNEQFVTELSKWIFHERGHLKAVNVRHHKTGQTDEPSIYRITDDLEYSVEIYEWSGVNWEPYVADDVQVQFYMMSPYVLKTLSTDKKGLYYTSFKVPDVYGVFQFKVEYQRLGYTSLSLAKQMAGFFVFTLVHLYSK
;
A
#
# COMPACT_ATOMS: atom_id res chain seq x y z
N MET A 1 -33.15 23.53 -28.03
CA MET A 1 -31.80 23.54 -27.40
C MET A 1 -31.80 23.54 -25.87
N ALA A 2 -32.89 23.87 -25.17
CA ALA A 2 -32.92 23.88 -23.69
C ALA A 2 -33.10 22.50 -22.99
N LYS A 3 -33.44 21.42 -23.71
CA LYS A 3 -33.61 20.06 -23.13
C LYS A 3 -32.36 19.16 -23.17
N ILE A 4 -31.33 19.53 -23.94
CA ILE A 4 -30.07 18.78 -24.04
C ILE A 4 -29.05 19.26 -23.00
N LEU A 5 -29.18 20.51 -22.51
CA LEU A 5 -28.29 21.07 -21.50
C LEU A 5 -28.61 20.58 -20.08
N THR A 6 -29.85 20.17 -19.81
CA THR A 6 -30.30 19.63 -18.51
C THR A 6 -29.95 18.15 -18.33
N LEU A 7 -29.72 17.39 -19.42
CA LEU A 7 -29.26 16.01 -19.34
C LEU A 7 -27.73 15.93 -19.13
N LEU A 8 -26.98 16.92 -19.62
CA LEU A 8 -25.53 16.99 -19.42
C LEU A 8 -25.15 17.40 -17.99
N THR A 9 -25.97 18.22 -17.31
CA THR A 9 -25.72 18.61 -15.90
C THR A 9 -26.05 17.50 -14.89
N ILE A 10 -26.93 16.56 -15.22
CA ILE A 10 -27.20 15.39 -14.36
C ILE A 10 -26.16 14.27 -14.60
N LEU A 11 -25.53 14.24 -15.78
CA LEU A 11 -24.43 13.31 -16.08
C LEU A 11 -23.08 13.77 -15.49
N LEU A 12 -22.85 15.08 -15.36
CA LEU A 12 -21.63 15.63 -14.74
C LEU A 12 -21.65 15.67 -13.21
N LEU A 13 -22.80 15.47 -12.54
CA LEU A 13 -22.89 15.36 -11.08
C LEU A 13 -22.75 13.92 -10.54
N ASN A 14 -22.68 12.91 -11.40
CA ASN A 14 -22.55 11.51 -10.97
C ASN A 14 -21.18 10.87 -11.30
N LEU A 15 -20.20 11.67 -11.74
CA LEU A 15 -18.86 11.19 -12.11
C LEU A 15 -17.82 11.21 -10.97
N SER A 16 -18.19 11.49 -9.72
CA SER A 16 -17.23 11.59 -8.61
C SER A 16 -17.34 10.54 -7.50
N HIS A 17 -18.26 9.57 -7.58
CA HIS A 17 -18.42 8.58 -6.50
C HIS A 17 -18.60 7.15 -7.00
N SER A 18 -17.63 6.60 -7.73
CA SER A 18 -17.44 5.15 -7.75
C SER A 18 -16.72 4.74 -6.46
N LEU A 19 -17.45 4.71 -5.33
CA LEU A 19 -16.95 4.23 -4.05
C LEU A 19 -16.95 2.69 -4.08
N SER A 20 -15.89 2.11 -4.66
CA SER A 20 -15.54 0.70 -4.40
C SER A 20 -14.79 0.53 -3.08
N PHE A 21 -14.32 1.63 -2.49
CA PHE A 21 -13.62 1.65 -1.23
C PHE A 21 -14.09 2.89 -0.48
N SER A 22 -14.68 2.71 0.70
CA SER A 22 -14.92 3.82 1.62
C SER A 22 -13.72 3.92 2.55
N PRO A 23 -12.85 4.93 2.40
CA PRO A 23 -11.72 5.13 3.31
C PRO A 23 -12.20 5.37 4.75
N GLU A 24 -13.44 5.83 4.92
CA GLU A 24 -14.05 6.15 6.21
C GLU A 24 -14.41 4.89 7.02
N ASN A 25 -14.81 3.80 6.34
CA ASN A 25 -15.24 2.54 6.97
C ASN A 25 -14.67 1.35 6.18
N PRO A 26 -13.42 0.95 6.45
CA PRO A 26 -12.71 -0.08 5.69
C PRO A 26 -13.17 -1.54 5.99
N THR A 27 -14.42 -1.77 6.42
CA THR A 27 -14.93 -3.08 6.88
C THR A 27 -15.89 -3.75 5.87
N ASN A 28 -16.13 -5.06 6.03
CA ASN A 28 -17.11 -5.88 5.27
C ASN A 28 -16.97 -5.81 3.75
N ARG A 29 -15.78 -6.13 3.23
CA ARG A 29 -15.48 -6.03 1.79
C ARG A 29 -15.86 -7.28 1.03
N ARG A 30 -16.34 -7.06 -0.20
CA ARG A 30 -16.55 -8.11 -1.20
C ARG A 30 -15.27 -8.28 -2.01
N ILE A 31 -14.68 -9.46 -1.94
CA ILE A 31 -13.45 -9.81 -2.65
C ILE A 31 -13.80 -10.85 -3.70
N LEU A 32 -13.42 -10.57 -4.94
CA LEU A 32 -13.44 -11.55 -6.01
C LEU A 32 -12.14 -12.36 -5.97
N VAL A 33 -12.26 -13.67 -5.97
CA VAL A 33 -11.13 -14.61 -6.03
C VAL A 33 -11.20 -15.34 -7.37
N LEU A 34 -10.21 -15.09 -8.23
CA LEU A 34 -10.04 -15.78 -9.50
C LEU A 34 -9.09 -16.96 -9.32
N LEU A 35 -9.54 -18.13 -9.77
CA LEU A 35 -8.80 -19.38 -9.69
C LEU A 35 -8.63 -19.97 -11.10
N ASP A 36 -7.49 -20.64 -11.34
CA ASP A 36 -7.36 -21.52 -12.51
C ASP A 36 -8.16 -22.81 -12.33
N ASP A 37 -8.15 -23.37 -11.11
CA ASP A 37 -8.86 -24.59 -10.74
C ASP A 37 -9.49 -24.42 -9.36
N PHE A 38 -10.73 -24.88 -9.20
CA PHE A 38 -11.41 -24.92 -7.90
C PHE A 38 -10.68 -25.79 -6.87
N ALA A 39 -9.82 -26.72 -7.27
CA ALA A 39 -8.93 -27.46 -6.36
C ALA A 39 -8.02 -26.55 -5.52
N ILE A 40 -7.71 -25.33 -6.01
CA ILE A 40 -6.95 -24.31 -5.27
C ILE A 40 -7.66 -23.92 -3.98
N LYS A 41 -9.00 -23.89 -3.97
CA LYS A 41 -9.80 -23.57 -2.78
C LYS A 41 -9.53 -24.54 -1.62
N SER A 42 -9.40 -25.83 -1.92
CA SER A 42 -9.16 -26.87 -0.92
C SER A 42 -7.71 -26.92 -0.44
N SER A 43 -6.76 -26.49 -1.27
CA SER A 43 -5.32 -26.53 -0.95
C SER A 43 -4.80 -25.26 -0.27
N HIS A 44 -5.60 -24.19 -0.28
CA HIS A 44 -5.31 -22.88 0.30
C HIS A 44 -6.40 -22.48 1.30
N SER A 45 -7.06 -23.46 1.92
CA SER A 45 -8.25 -23.22 2.73
C SER A 45 -7.92 -22.33 3.93
N LEU A 46 -6.76 -22.51 4.56
CA LEU A 46 -6.36 -21.73 5.75
C LEU A 46 -6.19 -20.26 5.43
N PHE A 47 -5.67 -19.94 4.24
CA PHE A 47 -5.57 -18.55 3.79
C PHE A 47 -6.96 -17.94 3.61
N PHE A 48 -7.86 -18.64 2.91
CA PHE A 48 -9.22 -18.14 2.69
C PHE A 48 -10.03 -18.08 3.99
N ASP A 49 -9.88 -19.05 4.88
CA ASP A 49 -10.51 -19.09 6.20
C ASP A 49 -10.02 -17.92 7.08
N SER A 50 -8.74 -17.53 6.97
CA SER A 50 -8.20 -16.33 7.60
C SER A 50 -8.83 -15.03 7.08
N LEU A 51 -9.24 -14.98 5.81
CA LEU A 51 -10.03 -13.85 5.29
C LEU A 51 -11.48 -13.92 5.78
N LEU A 52 -12.13 -15.08 5.70
CA LEU A 52 -13.52 -15.25 6.11
C LEU A 52 -13.73 -14.94 7.60
N SER A 53 -12.80 -15.38 8.46
CA SER A 53 -12.81 -15.07 9.90
C SER A 53 -12.66 -13.58 10.23
N ARG A 54 -12.16 -12.77 9.28
CA ARG A 54 -12.08 -11.30 9.36
C ARG A 54 -13.26 -10.59 8.68
N ASN A 55 -14.36 -11.31 8.42
CA ASN A 55 -15.60 -10.80 7.82
C ASN A 55 -15.48 -10.35 6.36
N TYR A 56 -14.51 -10.87 5.60
CA TYR A 56 -14.50 -10.71 4.15
C TYR A 56 -15.53 -11.61 3.47
N GLN A 57 -16.20 -11.08 2.45
CA GLN A 57 -17.09 -11.86 1.59
C GLN A 57 -16.32 -12.29 0.35
N LEU A 58 -16.00 -13.58 0.24
CA LEU A 58 -15.25 -14.12 -0.90
C LEU A 58 -16.21 -14.68 -1.95
N ASP A 59 -16.12 -14.17 -3.18
CA ASP A 59 -16.78 -14.75 -4.37
C ASP A 59 -15.72 -15.45 -5.22
N PHE A 60 -15.87 -16.76 -5.42
CA PHE A 60 -14.90 -17.58 -6.15
C PHE A 60 -15.36 -17.80 -7.59
N LYS A 61 -14.53 -17.47 -8.56
CA LYS A 61 -14.79 -17.70 -9.97
C LYS A 61 -13.56 -18.29 -10.67
N LEU A 62 -13.82 -18.99 -11.77
CA LEU A 62 -12.75 -19.35 -12.68
C LEU A 62 -12.34 -18.11 -13.46
N ALA A 63 -11.05 -18.00 -13.71
CA ALA A 63 -10.48 -16.85 -14.39
C ALA A 63 -10.86 -16.78 -15.89
N ASP A 64 -11.27 -17.90 -16.48
CA ASP A 64 -11.78 -18.02 -17.85
C ASP A 64 -13.32 -17.94 -17.96
N ASP A 65 -14.04 -17.64 -16.86
CA ASP A 65 -15.50 -17.55 -16.86
C ASP A 65 -15.99 -16.41 -17.80
N PRO A 66 -16.74 -16.72 -18.87
CA PRO A 66 -17.24 -15.70 -19.80
C PRO A 66 -18.25 -14.73 -19.18
N LYS A 67 -18.81 -15.05 -18.00
CA LYS A 67 -19.71 -14.18 -17.24
C LYS A 67 -18.97 -13.27 -16.26
N LEU A 68 -17.64 -13.32 -16.25
CA LEU A 68 -16.83 -12.48 -15.38
C LEU A 68 -16.99 -11.01 -15.76
N ALA A 69 -17.35 -10.19 -14.79
CA ALA A 69 -17.43 -8.75 -14.93
C ALA A 69 -16.91 -8.11 -13.64
N LEU A 70 -16.05 -7.10 -13.77
CA LEU A 70 -15.55 -6.30 -12.64
C LEU A 70 -16.42 -5.05 -12.39
N GLN A 71 -17.10 -4.57 -13.43
CA GLN A 71 -17.89 -3.36 -13.40
C GLN A 71 -19.26 -3.57 -14.07
N ARG A 72 -20.31 -2.98 -13.50
CA ARG A 72 -21.64 -2.88 -14.14
C ARG A 72 -22.17 -1.46 -13.95
N TYR A 73 -22.66 -0.86 -15.03
CA TYR A 73 -23.22 0.51 -15.04
C TYR A 73 -22.28 1.56 -14.41
N GLY A 74 -20.98 1.46 -14.67
CA GLY A 74 -19.99 2.40 -14.12
C GLY A 74 -19.56 2.12 -12.67
N GLN A 75 -20.16 1.14 -12.00
CA GLN A 75 -19.82 0.80 -10.61
C GLN A 75 -19.04 -0.51 -10.52
N PHE A 76 -18.00 -0.52 -9.69
CA PHE A 76 -17.25 -1.73 -9.36
C PHE A 76 -18.12 -2.69 -8.54
N LEU A 77 -18.03 -3.97 -8.85
CA LEU A 77 -18.82 -5.02 -8.18
C LEU A 77 -18.13 -5.55 -6.91
N TYR A 78 -16.83 -5.39 -6.81
CA TYR A 78 -15.98 -5.91 -5.73
C TYR A 78 -14.99 -4.85 -5.28
N ASP A 79 -14.67 -4.86 -4.00
CA ASP A 79 -13.78 -3.90 -3.34
C ASP A 79 -12.32 -4.38 -3.34
N GLY A 80 -12.10 -5.66 -3.67
CA GLY A 80 -10.79 -6.28 -3.79
C GLY A 80 -10.80 -7.44 -4.78
N LEU A 81 -9.59 -7.78 -5.26
CA LEU A 81 -9.36 -8.85 -6.23
C LEU A 81 -8.16 -9.68 -5.79
N ILE A 82 -8.33 -11.00 -5.77
CA ILE A 82 -7.25 -11.98 -5.59
C ILE A 82 -7.17 -12.81 -6.86
N ILE A 83 -5.97 -12.95 -7.42
CA ILE A 83 -5.73 -13.73 -8.64
C ILE A 83 -4.78 -14.87 -8.30
N PHE A 84 -5.33 -16.08 -8.16
CA PHE A 84 -4.59 -17.34 -8.06
C PHE A 84 -4.76 -18.11 -9.37
N ALA A 85 -4.36 -17.44 -10.46
CA ALA A 85 -4.48 -17.92 -11.83
C ALA A 85 -3.13 -17.76 -12.57
N PRO A 86 -2.08 -18.50 -12.18
CA PRO A 86 -0.73 -18.33 -12.73
C PRO A 86 -0.59 -18.66 -14.23
N TYR A 87 -1.52 -19.39 -14.85
CA TYR A 87 -1.38 -19.85 -16.25
C TYR A 87 -1.99 -18.90 -17.30
N ILE A 88 -2.32 -17.67 -16.91
CA ILE A 88 -2.97 -16.69 -17.82
C ILE A 88 -1.94 -15.70 -18.36
N ASP A 89 -1.91 -15.57 -19.68
CA ASP A 89 -0.88 -14.86 -20.45
C ASP A 89 -0.80 -13.33 -20.25
N GLN A 90 -1.65 -12.71 -19.43
CA GLN A 90 -1.68 -11.26 -19.26
C GLN A 90 -1.81 -10.83 -17.79
N CYS A 91 -0.66 -10.74 -17.12
CA CYS A 91 -0.50 -9.96 -15.90
C CYS A 91 0.53 -8.85 -16.17
N GLY A 92 0.25 -7.59 -15.83
CA GLY A 92 1.09 -6.42 -16.15
C GLY A 92 2.41 -6.33 -15.36
N VAL A 93 3.06 -7.47 -15.09
CA VAL A 93 4.32 -7.64 -14.39
C VAL A 93 5.25 -8.45 -15.29
N GLU A 94 6.48 -8.00 -15.46
CA GLU A 94 7.51 -8.72 -16.20
C GLU A 94 8.01 -9.92 -15.36
N PHE A 95 7.53 -11.10 -15.71
CA PHE A 95 8.08 -12.38 -15.29
C PHE A 95 9.12 -12.87 -16.31
N ASP A 96 9.82 -13.96 -16.00
CA ASP A 96 10.68 -14.62 -16.98
C ASP A 96 9.87 -15.12 -18.19
N ASP A 97 10.50 -15.14 -19.37
CA ASP A 97 9.87 -15.60 -20.60
C ASP A 97 9.57 -17.11 -20.57
N ASP A 98 10.32 -17.89 -19.76
CA ASP A 98 10.05 -19.32 -19.57
C ASP A 98 9.03 -19.54 -18.43
N PRO A 99 7.80 -20.02 -18.72
CA PRO A 99 6.78 -20.27 -17.71
C PRO A 99 7.16 -21.39 -16.73
N ALA A 100 8.17 -22.21 -17.06
CA ALA A 100 8.71 -23.25 -16.18
C ALA A 100 9.94 -22.77 -15.37
N ALA A 101 10.39 -21.51 -15.54
CA ALA A 101 11.48 -20.97 -14.75
C ALA A 101 11.11 -20.86 -13.27
N MET A 102 12.01 -21.35 -12.40
CA MET A 102 11.87 -21.29 -10.96
C MET A 102 13.13 -20.70 -10.32
N VAL A 103 12.96 -20.10 -9.16
CA VAL A 103 14.11 -19.64 -8.36
C VAL A 103 14.82 -20.86 -7.79
N ILE A 104 16.12 -20.97 -8.06
CA ILE A 104 16.99 -22.06 -7.61
C ILE A 104 18.07 -21.46 -6.72
N ASP A 105 18.32 -22.10 -5.57
CA ASP A 105 19.44 -21.74 -4.69
C ASP A 105 20.02 -22.98 -4.02
N HIS A 106 21.28 -23.30 -4.35
CA HIS A 106 21.95 -24.47 -3.79
C HIS A 106 22.55 -24.24 -2.38
N THR A 107 22.39 -23.05 -1.81
CA THR A 107 22.94 -22.67 -0.51
C THR A 107 21.86 -22.38 0.53
N SER A 108 20.78 -21.68 0.16
CA SER A 108 19.69 -21.29 1.08
C SER A 108 18.35 -21.94 0.71
N TYR A 109 18.36 -23.26 0.54
CA TYR A 109 17.15 -24.06 0.36
C TYR A 109 16.68 -24.69 1.67
N ALA A 110 15.40 -25.07 1.73
CA ALA A 110 14.86 -25.86 2.84
C ALA A 110 15.08 -27.35 2.58
N LEU A 111 15.55 -28.06 3.60
CA LEU A 111 15.75 -29.51 3.54
C LEU A 111 14.39 -30.21 3.46
N SER A 112 14.22 -31.01 2.42
CA SER A 112 13.15 -32.01 2.31
C SER A 112 13.68 -33.41 2.59
N GLU A 113 12.79 -34.35 2.89
CA GLU A 113 13.14 -35.76 3.12
C GLU A 113 13.80 -36.42 1.90
N PHE A 114 13.62 -35.83 0.71
CA PHE A 114 14.22 -36.25 -0.54
C PHE A 114 15.11 -35.15 -1.11
N GLU A 115 16.21 -35.55 -1.73
CA GLU A 115 17.06 -34.68 -2.54
C GLU A 115 16.27 -34.21 -3.77
N GLY A 116 16.27 -32.92 -4.04
CA GLY A 116 15.51 -32.31 -5.12
C GLY A 116 16.27 -31.16 -5.76
N ASP A 117 15.67 -30.48 -6.73
CA ASP A 117 16.33 -29.48 -7.59
C ASP A 117 16.71 -28.16 -6.89
N HIS A 118 16.74 -28.13 -5.55
CA HIS A 118 17.00 -26.94 -4.72
C HIS A 118 16.10 -25.73 -5.07
N THR A 119 14.85 -26.00 -5.47
CA THR A 119 13.82 -24.99 -5.82
C THR A 119 12.97 -24.53 -4.62
N LEU A 120 13.06 -25.23 -3.48
CA LEU A 120 12.36 -24.86 -2.26
C LEU A 120 13.25 -23.90 -1.45
N ILE A 121 13.02 -22.61 -1.62
CA ILE A 121 13.85 -21.56 -1.05
C ILE A 121 13.41 -21.24 0.38
N ALA A 122 14.38 -21.13 1.29
CA ALA A 122 14.19 -20.63 2.64
C ALA A 122 14.72 -19.19 2.71
N SER A 123 13.83 -18.21 2.53
CA SER A 123 14.21 -16.79 2.48
C SER A 123 13.94 -16.11 3.83
N ASP A 124 14.97 -15.44 4.34
CA ASP A 124 14.89 -14.63 5.54
C ASP A 124 14.30 -13.26 5.17
N SER A 125 13.16 -12.92 5.76
CA SER A 125 12.55 -11.60 5.54
C SER A 125 13.04 -10.61 6.59
N ASN A 126 13.21 -9.35 6.19
CA ASN A 126 13.57 -8.24 7.08
C ASN A 126 12.42 -7.79 7.99
N MET A 127 11.27 -8.47 7.98
CA MET A 127 10.17 -8.18 8.90
C MET A 127 10.54 -8.67 10.30
N ASN A 128 10.82 -7.75 11.22
CA ASN A 128 11.18 -8.00 12.63
C ASN A 128 10.19 -8.91 13.41
N MET A 129 9.01 -9.17 12.87
CA MET A 129 7.95 -9.95 13.52
C MET A 129 8.05 -11.46 13.26
N LEU A 130 8.86 -11.90 12.29
CA LEU A 130 8.92 -13.31 11.90
C LEU A 130 9.86 -14.09 12.81
N GLN A 131 9.36 -15.20 13.35
CA GLN A 131 10.13 -16.10 14.21
C GLN A 131 10.98 -17.10 13.41
N ALA A 132 10.62 -17.35 12.15
CA ALA A 132 11.27 -18.30 11.26
C ALA A 132 11.26 -17.78 9.81
N ALA A 133 12.14 -18.32 8.97
CA ALA A 133 12.21 -17.96 7.55
C ALA A 133 10.95 -18.37 6.78
N VAL A 134 10.75 -17.76 5.62
CA VAL A 134 9.60 -17.99 4.75
C VAL A 134 9.98 -18.99 3.66
N LEU A 135 9.16 -20.04 3.51
CA LEU A 135 9.27 -21.01 2.43
C LEU A 135 8.68 -20.43 1.15
N PHE A 136 9.44 -20.53 0.07
CA PHE A 136 9.05 -20.04 -1.24
C PHE A 136 9.38 -21.09 -2.31
N GLN A 137 8.46 -21.32 -3.24
CA GLN A 137 8.72 -22.16 -4.41
C GLN A 137 7.88 -21.68 -5.59
N GLY A 138 8.55 -21.05 -6.55
CA GLY A 138 7.91 -20.49 -7.73
C GLY A 138 8.91 -19.69 -8.57
N THR A 139 8.37 -18.87 -9.47
CA THR A 139 9.17 -17.95 -10.27
C THR A 139 9.56 -16.72 -9.44
N GLY A 140 10.49 -15.92 -9.96
CA GLY A 140 10.82 -14.61 -9.41
C GLY A 140 10.45 -13.52 -10.40
N HIS A 141 10.33 -12.29 -9.92
CA HIS A 141 10.12 -11.13 -10.79
C HIS A 141 11.13 -10.05 -10.46
N SER A 142 11.37 -9.16 -11.42
CA SER A 142 12.23 -8.00 -11.22
C SER A 142 11.40 -6.76 -10.90
N VAL A 143 12.01 -5.84 -10.15
CA VAL A 143 11.40 -4.55 -9.83
C VAL A 143 12.33 -3.47 -10.32
N ASN A 144 11.78 -2.46 -11.00
CA ASN A 144 12.54 -1.28 -11.40
C ASN A 144 12.94 -0.46 -10.15
N PRO A 145 14.24 -0.33 -9.84
CA PRO A 145 14.71 0.40 -8.67
C PRO A 145 14.37 1.90 -8.69
N SER A 146 14.09 2.47 -9.87
CA SER A 146 13.69 3.88 -10.00
C SER A 146 12.25 4.14 -9.59
N ASN A 147 11.43 3.10 -9.41
CA ASN A 147 10.04 3.25 -9.01
C ASN A 147 9.91 3.28 -7.48
N SER A 148 9.71 4.48 -6.92
CA SER A 148 9.55 4.70 -5.47
C SER A 148 8.25 4.14 -4.87
N HIS A 149 7.31 3.68 -5.70
CA HIS A 149 6.05 3.08 -5.26
C HIS A 149 6.12 1.56 -5.06
N VAL A 150 7.18 0.92 -5.55
CA VAL A 150 7.35 -0.54 -5.44
C VAL A 150 8.39 -0.85 -4.39
N VAL A 151 8.07 -1.81 -3.53
CA VAL A 151 8.94 -2.27 -2.45
C VAL A 151 9.07 -3.78 -2.53
N GLN A 152 10.31 -4.26 -2.56
CA GLN A 152 10.61 -5.68 -2.42
C GLN A 152 10.49 -6.07 -0.95
N VAL A 153 9.52 -6.95 -0.63
CA VAL A 153 9.29 -7.42 0.74
C VAL A 153 10.12 -8.67 1.02
N LEU A 154 10.23 -9.55 0.02
CA LEU A 154 11.02 -10.76 0.08
C LEU A 154 11.89 -10.83 -1.17
N SER A 155 13.21 -10.92 -0.97
CA SER A 155 14.20 -11.05 -2.03
C SER A 155 14.86 -12.43 -1.98
N ALA A 156 15.40 -12.86 -3.12
CA ALA A 156 16.24 -14.04 -3.17
C ALA A 156 17.61 -13.78 -2.51
N SER A 157 18.33 -14.85 -2.19
CA SER A 157 19.69 -14.76 -1.66
C SER A 157 20.69 -14.29 -2.76
N PRO A 158 21.91 -13.87 -2.39
CA PRO A 158 22.94 -13.51 -3.37
C PRO A 158 23.38 -14.62 -4.32
N SER A 159 23.18 -15.89 -3.92
CA SER A 159 23.56 -17.09 -4.67
C SER A 159 22.41 -17.65 -5.51
N ALA A 160 21.19 -17.13 -5.36
CA ALA A 160 20.03 -17.59 -6.10
C ALA A 160 20.05 -17.12 -7.56
N TYR A 161 19.44 -17.90 -8.44
CA TYR A 161 19.25 -17.56 -9.84
C TYR A 161 17.90 -18.07 -10.35
N LEU A 162 17.40 -17.48 -11.43
CA LEU A 162 16.16 -17.90 -12.08
C LEU A 162 16.49 -18.76 -13.30
N ALA A 163 15.98 -19.99 -13.34
CA ALA A 163 16.17 -20.90 -14.47
C ALA A 163 15.14 -22.04 -14.44
N ASN A 164 14.99 -22.72 -15.57
CA ASN A 164 14.19 -23.94 -15.65
C ASN A 164 15.01 -25.16 -15.17
N PRO A 165 14.61 -25.81 -14.06
CA PRO A 165 15.39 -26.88 -13.43
C PRO A 165 15.49 -28.15 -14.29
N LEU A 166 14.59 -28.33 -15.27
CA LEU A 166 14.59 -29.49 -16.16
C LEU A 166 15.51 -29.29 -17.38
N SER A 167 15.92 -28.05 -17.63
CA SER A 167 16.71 -27.69 -18.81
C SER A 167 18.18 -27.48 -18.44
N LYS A 168 19.09 -27.88 -19.33
CA LYS A 168 20.52 -27.59 -19.14
C LYS A 168 20.78 -26.13 -19.47
N LEU A 169 21.34 -25.39 -18.51
CA LEU A 169 21.74 -24.00 -18.72
C LEU A 169 22.85 -23.91 -19.78
N SER A 170 22.57 -23.29 -20.92
CA SER A 170 23.55 -23.03 -21.99
C SER A 170 24.27 -21.69 -21.84
N SER A 171 23.65 -20.72 -21.17
CA SER A 171 24.15 -19.37 -20.95
C SER A 171 23.87 -18.92 -19.52
N ALA A 172 24.53 -17.86 -19.07
CA ALA A 172 24.26 -17.27 -17.76
C ALA A 172 22.78 -16.86 -17.66
N PRO A 173 22.13 -17.07 -16.50
CA PRO A 173 20.73 -16.74 -16.31
C PRO A 173 20.54 -15.21 -16.26
N THR A 174 19.43 -14.73 -16.80
CA THR A 174 19.11 -13.29 -16.91
C THR A 174 18.98 -12.63 -15.54
N PHE A 175 18.37 -13.34 -14.58
CA PHE A 175 18.16 -12.84 -13.23
C PHE A 175 18.97 -13.64 -12.21
N THR A 176 19.79 -12.93 -11.43
CA THR A 176 20.65 -13.49 -10.38
C THR A 176 20.66 -12.62 -9.12
N GLY A 177 20.91 -13.27 -8.00
CA GLY A 177 21.11 -12.64 -6.70
C GLY A 177 19.87 -11.92 -6.16
N PRO A 178 20.06 -10.88 -5.32
CA PRO A 178 18.98 -10.24 -4.59
C PRO A 178 18.07 -9.37 -5.47
N ARG A 179 18.40 -9.17 -6.75
CA ARG A 179 17.55 -8.46 -7.70
C ARG A 179 16.28 -9.24 -8.03
N ILE A 180 16.31 -10.56 -7.84
CA ILE A 180 15.15 -11.43 -7.93
C ILE A 180 14.25 -11.13 -6.72
N SER A 181 13.10 -10.51 -6.98
CA SER A 181 12.06 -10.39 -5.96
C SER A 181 11.20 -11.65 -5.96
N LEU A 182 10.97 -12.19 -4.77
CA LEU A 182 10.05 -13.30 -4.55
C LEU A 182 8.64 -12.77 -4.26
N VAL A 183 8.58 -11.68 -3.48
CA VAL A 183 7.36 -10.97 -3.11
C VAL A 183 7.61 -9.48 -3.13
N SER A 184 6.79 -8.74 -3.89
CA SER A 184 6.82 -7.28 -3.94
C SER A 184 5.44 -6.70 -3.63
N VAL A 185 5.45 -5.49 -3.11
CA VAL A 185 4.23 -4.71 -2.89
C VAL A 185 4.32 -3.38 -3.63
N VAL A 186 3.17 -2.89 -4.10
CA VAL A 186 3.03 -1.59 -4.74
C VAL A 186 2.00 -0.77 -3.97
N GLN A 187 2.36 0.47 -3.65
CA GLN A 187 1.40 1.46 -3.17
C GLN A 187 1.25 2.59 -4.20
N ALA A 188 0.11 2.59 -4.89
CA ALA A 188 -0.22 3.60 -5.87
C ALA A 188 -0.51 4.97 -5.23
N ARG A 189 -0.52 6.02 -6.05
CA ARG A 189 -0.75 7.41 -5.59
C ARG A 189 -2.13 7.63 -4.95
N ASN A 190 -3.12 6.83 -5.36
CA ASN A 190 -4.46 6.80 -4.77
C ASN A 190 -4.55 5.89 -3.54
N ASN A 191 -3.40 5.49 -2.96
CA ASN A 191 -3.29 4.55 -1.85
C ASN A 191 -3.79 3.12 -2.15
N ALA A 192 -4.07 2.76 -3.41
CA ALA A 192 -4.34 1.35 -3.75
C ALA A 192 -3.11 0.48 -3.49
N ARG A 193 -3.32 -0.69 -2.88
CA ARG A 193 -2.27 -1.63 -2.48
C ARG A 193 -2.33 -2.88 -3.33
N ILE A 194 -1.19 -3.27 -3.90
CA ILE A 194 -1.06 -4.46 -4.73
C ILE A 194 0.05 -5.34 -4.15
N LEU A 195 -0.21 -6.64 -4.06
CA LEU A 195 0.77 -7.66 -3.71
C LEU A 195 1.05 -8.51 -4.96
N ILE A 196 2.33 -8.69 -5.27
CA ILE A 196 2.79 -9.55 -6.35
C ILE A 196 3.68 -10.62 -5.71
N SER A 197 3.33 -11.89 -5.92
CA SER A 197 4.12 -13.03 -5.48
C SER A 197 4.33 -13.99 -6.64
N GLY A 198 5.57 -14.44 -6.83
CA GLY A 198 5.90 -15.45 -7.84
C GLY A 198 5.58 -16.90 -7.43
N SER A 199 4.97 -17.12 -6.25
CA SER A 199 4.71 -18.45 -5.70
C SER A 199 3.29 -18.55 -5.15
N LEU A 200 2.39 -19.23 -5.87
CA LEU A 200 1.06 -19.59 -5.36
C LEU A 200 1.18 -20.44 -4.09
N LYS A 201 2.16 -21.35 -4.05
CA LYS A 201 2.42 -22.25 -2.92
C LYS A 201 2.75 -21.50 -1.62
N LEU A 202 3.18 -20.24 -1.70
CA LEU A 202 3.41 -19.38 -0.53
C LEU A 202 2.17 -19.31 0.39
N PHE A 203 0.98 -19.34 -0.21
CA PHE A 203 -0.32 -19.24 0.45
C PHE A 203 -0.95 -20.60 0.74
N SER A 204 -0.29 -21.71 0.38
CA SER A 204 -0.85 -23.06 0.49
C SER A 204 -0.82 -23.60 1.90
N ASP A 205 -1.81 -24.40 2.26
CA ASP A 205 -1.94 -24.99 3.60
C ASP A 205 -0.71 -25.83 3.97
N ARG A 206 -0.07 -26.44 2.97
CA ARG A 206 1.18 -27.18 3.12
C ARG A 206 2.29 -26.28 3.68
N PHE A 207 2.54 -25.12 3.06
CA PHE A 207 3.61 -24.22 3.48
C PHE A 207 3.27 -23.48 4.78
N LEU A 208 1.99 -23.21 5.01
CA LEU A 208 1.51 -22.60 6.26
C LEU A 208 1.68 -23.52 7.47
N ARG A 209 1.70 -24.85 7.29
CA ARG A 209 1.84 -25.84 8.37
C ARG A 209 3.20 -26.52 8.43
N SER A 210 4.00 -26.47 7.37
CA SER A 210 5.27 -27.18 7.32
C SER A 210 6.28 -26.57 8.28
N GLY A 211 7.06 -27.43 8.93
CA GLY A 211 8.29 -27.05 9.61
C GLY A 211 9.37 -26.63 8.62
N LEU A 212 10.41 -25.97 9.14
CA LEU A 212 11.52 -25.45 8.36
C LEU A 212 12.84 -25.90 8.96
N GLN A 213 13.71 -26.46 8.12
CA GLN A 213 15.13 -26.58 8.40
C GLN A 213 15.90 -26.10 7.17
N LYS A 214 16.72 -25.06 7.35
CA LYS A 214 17.55 -24.50 6.27
C LYS A 214 18.78 -25.37 6.07
N ALA A 215 19.18 -25.58 4.82
CA ALA A 215 20.41 -26.28 4.49
C ALA A 215 21.62 -25.65 5.19
N GLY A 216 22.45 -26.47 5.82
CA GLY A 216 23.60 -26.00 6.61
C GLY A 216 23.27 -25.40 7.98
N SER A 217 21.99 -25.28 8.37
CA SER A 217 21.60 -24.85 9.72
C SER A 217 21.26 -26.04 10.62
N SER A 218 21.73 -25.99 11.87
CA SER A 218 21.33 -26.93 12.91
C SER A 218 19.98 -26.59 13.55
N THR A 219 19.46 -25.38 13.31
CA THR A 219 18.16 -24.96 13.83
C THR A 219 17.03 -25.52 12.99
N ARG A 220 16.10 -26.22 13.65
CA ARG A 220 14.86 -26.69 13.06
C ARG A 220 13.70 -25.98 13.74
N PHE A 221 12.80 -25.43 12.94
CA PHE A 221 11.57 -24.81 13.40
C PHE A 221 10.40 -25.76 13.11
N ASP A 222 9.50 -25.91 14.08
CA ASP A 222 8.30 -26.73 13.91
C ASP A 222 7.31 -26.14 12.89
N LYS A 223 7.36 -24.81 12.70
CA LYS A 223 6.52 -24.07 11.75
C LYS A 223 7.35 -23.02 11.01
N SER A 224 7.10 -22.88 9.72
CA SER A 224 7.65 -21.80 8.89
C SER A 224 7.06 -20.43 9.25
N GLY A 225 7.70 -19.35 8.80
CA GLY A 225 7.18 -18.00 8.93
C GLY A 225 6.00 -17.66 8.00
N ASN A 226 5.56 -18.59 7.14
CA ASN A 226 4.61 -18.31 6.06
C ASN A 226 3.25 -17.79 6.57
N GLU A 227 2.69 -18.37 7.63
CA GLU A 227 1.39 -17.95 8.16
C GLU A 227 1.42 -16.53 8.69
N GLN A 228 2.43 -16.20 9.49
CA GLN A 228 2.61 -14.85 10.01
C GLN A 228 2.86 -13.85 8.87
N PHE A 229 3.71 -14.22 7.91
CA PHE A 229 4.06 -13.39 6.77
C PHE A 229 2.84 -13.06 5.89
N VAL A 230 2.11 -14.08 5.45
CA VAL A 230 0.91 -13.94 4.61
C VAL A 230 -0.19 -13.18 5.37
N THR A 231 -0.36 -13.44 6.65
CA THR A 231 -1.38 -12.76 7.47
C THR A 231 -1.07 -11.27 7.57
N GLU A 232 0.16 -10.87 7.95
CA GLU A 232 0.52 -9.46 8.06
C GLU A 232 0.48 -8.72 6.71
N LEU A 233 0.93 -9.37 5.63
CA LEU A 233 0.80 -8.82 4.28
C LEU A 233 -0.67 -8.62 3.89
N SER A 234 -1.53 -9.61 4.15
CA SER A 234 -2.95 -9.48 3.82
C SER A 234 -3.63 -8.36 4.62
N LYS A 235 -3.31 -8.19 5.92
CA LYS A 235 -3.79 -7.06 6.72
C LYS A 235 -3.38 -5.72 6.11
N TRP A 236 -2.13 -5.62 5.67
CA TRP A 236 -1.64 -4.43 5.00
C TRP A 236 -2.37 -4.20 3.67
N ILE A 237 -2.44 -5.19 2.77
CA ILE A 237 -3.10 -5.06 1.47
C ILE A 237 -4.57 -4.64 1.61
N PHE A 238 -5.29 -5.22 2.57
CA PHE A 238 -6.69 -4.89 2.79
C PHE A 238 -6.91 -3.68 3.72
N HIS A 239 -5.92 -2.82 3.93
CA HIS A 239 -6.05 -1.60 4.75
C HIS A 239 -6.54 -1.84 6.19
N GLU A 240 -6.26 -3.01 6.78
CA GLU A 240 -6.49 -3.26 8.21
C GLU A 240 -5.37 -2.69 9.08
N ARG A 241 -4.23 -2.34 8.48
CA ARG A 241 -3.08 -1.77 9.15
C ARG A 241 -2.41 -0.71 8.30
N GLY A 242 -1.76 0.27 8.92
CA GLY A 242 -1.02 1.33 8.23
C GLY A 242 -1.94 2.22 7.39
N HIS A 243 -3.22 2.32 7.74
CA HIS A 243 -4.17 3.20 7.07
C HIS A 243 -4.38 4.45 7.93
N LEU A 244 -3.83 5.56 7.47
CA LEU A 244 -3.86 6.84 8.15
C LEU A 244 -5.01 7.70 7.62
N LYS A 245 -5.63 8.44 8.53
CA LYS A 245 -6.63 9.47 8.23
C LYS A 245 -6.25 10.73 9.00
N ALA A 246 -6.29 11.86 8.31
CA ALA A 246 -6.15 13.17 8.94
C ALA A 246 -7.51 13.88 8.94
N VAL A 247 -7.87 14.45 10.08
CA VAL A 247 -9.14 15.15 10.31
C VAL A 247 -8.90 16.46 11.06
N ASN A 248 -9.94 17.29 11.15
CA ASN A 248 -9.97 18.49 11.98
C ASN A 248 -8.76 19.43 11.76
N VAL A 249 -8.38 19.66 10.49
CA VAL A 249 -7.35 20.66 10.16
C VAL A 249 -7.85 22.05 10.54
N ARG A 250 -7.18 22.69 11.51
CA ARG A 250 -7.52 24.01 12.03
C ARG A 250 -6.33 24.95 11.98
N HIS A 251 -6.60 26.21 11.72
CA HIS A 251 -5.63 27.28 11.88
C HIS A 251 -6.34 28.55 12.33
N HIS A 252 -5.69 29.30 13.20
CA HIS A 252 -6.19 30.58 13.72
C HIS A 252 -5.03 31.47 14.13
N LYS A 253 -5.32 32.71 14.51
CA LYS A 253 -4.32 33.57 15.14
C LYS A 253 -4.09 33.12 16.58
N THR A 254 -2.90 33.35 17.11
CA THR A 254 -2.63 33.07 18.53
C THR A 254 -3.60 33.85 19.43
N GLY A 255 -4.24 33.16 20.37
CA GLY A 255 -5.24 33.74 21.28
C GLY A 255 -6.66 33.85 20.71
N GLN A 256 -6.89 33.43 19.46
CA GLN A 256 -8.23 33.31 18.86
C GLN A 256 -8.59 31.83 18.67
N THR A 257 -9.87 31.52 18.56
CA THR A 257 -10.38 30.17 18.27
C THR A 257 -10.91 30.03 16.85
N ASP A 258 -11.37 31.14 16.27
CA ASP A 258 -12.02 31.14 14.97
C ASP A 258 -10.98 31.23 13.86
N GLU A 259 -11.25 30.52 12.77
CA GLU A 259 -10.44 30.55 11.57
C GLU A 259 -10.63 31.89 10.85
N PRO A 260 -9.60 32.75 10.76
CA PRO A 260 -9.74 34.04 10.10
C PRO A 260 -9.79 33.85 8.59
N SER A 261 -10.56 34.70 7.91
CA SER A 261 -10.60 34.71 6.45
C SER A 261 -9.29 35.20 5.82
N ILE A 262 -8.53 36.05 6.54
CA ILE A 262 -7.30 36.71 6.08
C ILE A 262 -6.32 36.87 7.26
N TYR A 263 -5.03 36.61 7.01
CA TYR A 263 -3.93 36.94 7.92
C TYR A 263 -3.17 38.19 7.44
N ARG A 264 -2.52 38.91 8.35
CA ARG A 264 -1.59 40.00 8.02
C ARG A 264 -0.16 39.47 8.04
N ILE A 265 0.74 40.16 7.34
CA ILE A 265 2.17 39.89 7.44
C ILE A 265 2.60 39.96 8.91
N THR A 266 3.50 39.08 9.32
CA THR A 266 4.03 39.00 10.70
C THR A 266 3.03 38.65 11.81
N ASP A 267 1.77 38.33 11.47
CA ASP A 267 0.80 37.76 12.42
C ASP A 267 1.34 36.45 13.02
N ASP A 268 1.08 36.24 14.32
CA ASP A 268 1.32 34.96 14.99
C ASP A 268 0.17 33.99 14.68
N LEU A 269 0.54 32.83 14.13
CA LEU A 269 -0.38 31.81 13.65
C LEU A 269 -0.18 30.50 14.38
N GLU A 270 -1.28 29.82 14.67
CA GLU A 270 -1.31 28.45 15.18
C GLU A 270 -1.97 27.54 14.15
N TYR A 271 -1.36 26.37 13.93
CA TYR A 271 -1.85 25.32 13.04
C TYR A 271 -1.97 24.03 13.82
N SER A 272 -3.05 23.28 13.61
CA SER A 272 -3.25 21.96 14.16
C SER A 272 -3.96 21.00 13.19
N VAL A 273 -3.66 19.71 13.34
CA VAL A 273 -4.28 18.61 12.60
C VAL A 273 -4.34 17.39 13.50
N GLU A 274 -5.41 16.61 13.40
CA GLU A 274 -5.53 15.34 14.09
C GLU A 274 -5.25 14.20 13.11
N ILE A 275 -4.40 13.25 13.48
CA ILE A 275 -4.04 12.09 12.65
C ILE A 275 -4.34 10.80 13.43
N TYR A 276 -5.06 9.90 12.78
CA TYR A 276 -5.46 8.61 13.31
C TYR A 276 -5.01 7.48 12.39
N GLU A 277 -4.72 6.32 12.96
CA GLU A 277 -4.49 5.06 12.27
C GLU A 277 -5.66 4.11 12.49
N TRP A 278 -6.07 3.40 11.45
CA TRP A 278 -7.03 2.30 11.57
C TRP A 278 -6.32 1.03 12.06
N SER A 279 -6.76 0.49 13.20
CA SER A 279 -6.23 -0.74 13.80
C SER A 279 -6.88 -2.03 13.29
N GLY A 280 -7.80 -1.93 12.33
CA GLY A 280 -8.65 -3.04 11.88
C GLY A 280 -10.05 -3.00 12.50
N VAL A 281 -10.18 -2.39 13.68
CA VAL A 281 -11.44 -2.33 14.45
C VAL A 281 -11.82 -0.88 14.78
N ASN A 282 -10.87 -0.06 15.20
CA ASN A 282 -11.12 1.32 15.62
C ASN A 282 -10.08 2.28 15.03
N TRP A 283 -10.44 3.57 14.98
CA TRP A 283 -9.49 4.65 14.72
C TRP A 283 -8.76 5.01 16.00
N GLU A 284 -7.44 4.81 16.00
CA GLU A 284 -6.57 5.04 17.14
C GLU A 284 -5.63 6.22 16.85
N PRO A 285 -5.25 7.01 17.86
CA PRO A 285 -4.29 8.09 17.69
C PRO A 285 -2.97 7.66 17.04
N TYR A 286 -2.59 8.30 15.95
CA TYR A 286 -1.27 8.08 15.36
C TYR A 286 -0.24 8.91 16.14
N VAL A 287 0.90 8.28 16.47
CA VAL A 287 1.97 8.92 17.24
C VAL A 287 3.27 8.80 16.45
N ALA A 288 3.79 9.95 16.04
CA ALA A 288 5.03 10.09 15.30
C ALA A 288 5.69 11.43 15.66
N ASP A 289 7.00 11.54 15.53
CA ASP A 289 7.81 12.71 15.87
C ASP A 289 8.26 13.52 14.65
N ASP A 290 7.93 13.05 13.45
CA ASP A 290 8.50 13.50 12.18
C ASP A 290 7.46 14.10 11.22
N VAL A 291 6.25 14.37 11.69
CA VAL A 291 5.20 15.03 10.89
C VAL A 291 5.56 16.49 10.68
N GLN A 292 5.53 16.97 9.45
CA GLN A 292 5.90 18.34 9.09
C GLN A 292 4.76 19.07 8.39
N VAL A 293 4.67 20.37 8.64
CA VAL A 293 3.81 21.30 7.90
C VAL A 293 4.66 22.28 7.10
N GLN A 294 4.21 22.53 5.87
CA GLN A 294 4.76 23.54 4.98
C GLN A 294 3.77 24.70 4.86
N PHE A 295 4.27 25.91 5.04
CA PHE A 295 3.57 27.13 4.62
C PHE A 295 4.08 27.50 3.22
N TYR A 296 3.25 27.23 2.23
CA TYR A 296 3.66 27.09 0.83
C TYR A 296 2.95 28.10 -0.08
N MET A 297 3.67 28.67 -1.06
CA MET A 297 3.09 29.49 -2.14
C MET A 297 3.62 29.02 -3.50
N MET A 298 4.88 29.33 -3.81
CA MET A 298 5.62 28.76 -4.95
C MET A 298 6.76 27.83 -4.47
N SER A 299 7.21 28.04 -3.24
CA SER A 299 8.18 27.24 -2.50
C SER A 299 7.77 27.25 -1.02
N PRO A 300 8.27 26.31 -0.19
CA PRO A 300 8.02 26.33 1.24
C PRO A 300 8.77 27.50 1.89
N TYR A 301 8.03 28.48 2.41
CA TYR A 301 8.60 29.61 3.15
C TYR A 301 8.87 29.26 4.62
N VAL A 302 7.99 28.42 5.18
CA VAL A 302 8.15 27.85 6.51
C VAL A 302 8.00 26.34 6.39
N LEU A 303 8.97 25.59 6.89
CA LEU A 303 8.89 24.16 7.10
C LEU A 303 9.12 23.92 8.60
N LYS A 304 8.11 23.37 9.28
CA LYS A 304 8.19 23.07 10.71
C LYS A 304 7.72 21.67 11.00
N THR A 305 8.46 20.98 11.86
CA THR A 305 8.01 19.74 12.51
C THR A 305 6.93 20.06 13.53
N LEU A 306 5.83 19.31 13.50
CA LEU A 306 4.71 19.46 14.41
C LEU A 306 5.04 18.83 15.77
N SER A 307 4.66 19.50 16.84
CA SER A 307 4.63 18.92 18.18
C SER A 307 3.39 18.05 18.33
N THR A 308 3.45 17.00 19.15
CA THR A 308 2.32 16.08 19.37
C THR A 308 1.99 15.94 20.84
N ASP A 309 0.69 15.81 21.15
CA ASP A 309 0.19 15.50 22.49
C ASP A 309 0.15 13.99 22.79
N LYS A 310 0.62 13.16 21.83
CA LYS A 310 0.55 11.68 21.84
C LYS A 310 -0.87 11.11 21.90
N LYS A 311 -1.90 11.94 21.68
CA LYS A 311 -3.31 11.55 21.56
C LYS A 311 -3.86 11.84 20.15
N GLY A 312 -2.96 12.05 19.19
CA GLY A 312 -3.28 12.19 17.77
C GLY A 312 -3.35 13.65 17.32
N LEU A 313 -3.26 14.62 18.23
CA LEU A 313 -3.19 16.03 17.87
C LEU A 313 -1.75 16.43 17.56
N TYR A 314 -1.57 17.04 16.40
CA TYR A 314 -0.32 17.61 15.94
C TYR A 314 -0.49 19.12 15.78
N TYR A 315 0.42 19.90 16.32
CA TYR A 315 0.29 21.35 16.32
C TYR A 315 1.64 22.07 16.23
N THR A 316 1.60 23.31 15.75
CA THR A 316 2.76 24.21 15.74
C THR A 316 2.30 25.66 15.74
N SER A 317 3.20 26.56 16.10
CA SER A 317 3.01 28.00 15.96
C SER A 317 4.19 28.65 15.24
N PHE A 318 3.90 29.63 14.39
CA PHE A 318 4.92 30.40 13.69
C PHE A 318 4.37 31.75 13.21
N LYS A 319 5.28 32.67 12.86
CA LYS A 319 4.94 33.97 12.29
C LYS A 319 4.75 33.87 10.78
N VAL A 320 3.72 34.53 10.27
CA VAL A 320 3.50 34.69 8.82
C VAL A 320 4.69 35.45 8.20
N PRO A 321 5.30 34.97 7.10
CA PRO A 321 6.40 35.65 6.43
C PRO A 321 6.06 37.07 6.00
N ASP A 322 7.07 37.93 5.87
CA ASP A 322 6.94 39.31 5.38
C ASP A 322 6.84 39.35 3.84
N VAL A 323 5.93 38.57 3.28
CA VAL A 323 5.64 38.50 1.84
C VAL A 323 4.14 38.35 1.64
N TYR A 324 3.58 39.14 0.75
CA TYR A 324 2.16 39.10 0.38
C TYR A 324 1.93 38.03 -0.69
N GLY A 325 0.86 37.23 -0.55
CA GLY A 325 0.50 36.23 -1.55
C GLY A 325 -0.51 35.19 -1.06
N VAL A 326 -0.97 34.31 -1.94
CA VAL A 326 -1.87 33.23 -1.54
C VAL A 326 -1.01 32.08 -1.01
N PHE A 327 -1.04 31.86 0.31
CA PHE A 327 -0.37 30.72 0.94
C PHE A 327 -1.33 29.55 1.16
N GLN A 328 -0.75 28.36 1.24
CA GLN A 328 -1.42 27.12 1.54
C GLN A 328 -0.68 26.42 2.68
N PHE A 329 -1.44 25.82 3.60
CA PHE A 329 -0.89 24.80 4.49
C PHE A 329 -0.82 23.50 3.74
N LYS A 330 0.37 22.93 3.70
CA LYS A 330 0.62 21.66 3.03
C LYS A 330 1.25 20.67 4.00
N VAL A 331 0.60 19.53 4.20
CA VAL A 331 1.14 18.40 4.96
C VAL A 331 1.26 17.24 3.99
N GLU A 332 2.50 16.85 3.69
CA GLU A 332 2.82 15.67 2.89
C GLU A 332 3.53 14.66 3.78
N TYR A 333 2.84 13.57 4.10
CA TYR A 333 3.37 12.52 4.93
C TYR A 333 3.43 11.21 4.16
N GLN A 334 4.66 10.73 3.90
CA GLN A 334 4.91 9.48 3.21
C GLN A 334 5.91 8.66 4.03
N ARG A 335 5.44 7.53 4.54
CA ARG A 335 6.23 6.55 5.29
C ARG A 335 5.98 5.16 4.75
N LEU A 336 7.04 4.34 4.78
CA LEU A 336 6.98 2.96 4.34
C LEU A 336 5.93 2.21 5.17
N GLY A 337 5.01 1.51 4.50
CA GLY A 337 3.94 0.75 5.15
C GLY A 337 2.70 1.56 5.54
N TYR A 338 2.72 2.90 5.43
CA TYR A 338 1.57 3.75 5.73
C TYR A 338 0.97 4.36 4.46
N THR A 339 -0.34 4.64 4.47
CA THR A 339 -0.97 5.44 3.40
C THR A 339 -0.35 6.83 3.34
N SER A 340 -0.20 7.36 2.13
CA SER A 340 0.24 8.74 1.96
C SER A 340 -0.87 9.70 2.38
N LEU A 341 -0.50 10.69 3.19
CA LEU A 341 -1.36 11.82 3.52
C LEU A 341 -0.90 13.02 2.70
N SER A 342 -1.83 13.61 1.95
CA SER A 342 -1.62 14.87 1.23
C SER A 342 -2.77 15.80 1.58
N LEU A 343 -2.50 16.76 2.47
CA LEU A 343 -3.46 17.78 2.88
C LEU A 343 -2.99 19.11 2.30
N ALA A 344 -3.89 19.80 1.61
CA ALA A 344 -3.67 21.15 1.14
C ALA A 344 -4.88 22.01 1.52
N LYS A 345 -4.67 23.03 2.34
CA LYS A 345 -5.70 24.01 2.69
C LYS A 345 -5.24 25.40 2.29
N GLN A 346 -5.95 26.00 1.34
CA GLN A 346 -5.65 27.32 0.80
C GLN A 346 -6.22 28.41 1.70
N MET A 347 -5.47 29.51 1.83
CA MET A 347 -5.99 30.74 2.43
C MET A 347 -6.35 31.73 1.34
N ALA A 348 -7.50 32.41 1.48
CA ALA A 348 -7.87 33.49 0.56
C ALA A 348 -6.88 34.66 0.70
N GLY A 349 -6.46 35.20 -0.44
CA GLY A 349 -5.34 36.14 -0.56
C GLY A 349 -5.55 37.48 0.14
N PHE A 350 -4.41 38.12 0.38
CA PHE A 350 -4.25 39.46 0.92
C PHE A 350 -4.86 40.50 -0.04
N PHE A 351 -5.84 41.27 0.44
CA PHE A 351 -6.23 42.53 -0.19
C PHE A 351 -5.71 43.70 0.64
N VAL A 352 -4.81 44.49 0.07
CA VAL A 352 -4.50 45.81 0.61
C VAL A 352 -5.60 46.75 0.13
N PHE A 353 -6.55 47.10 1.00
CA PHE A 353 -7.32 48.33 0.81
C PHE A 353 -6.43 49.50 1.27
N THR A 354 -5.65 50.07 0.35
CA THR A 354 -5.08 51.40 0.58
C THR A 354 -6.20 52.41 0.37
N LEU A 355 -6.92 52.76 1.43
CA LEU A 355 -7.84 53.89 1.43
C LEU A 355 -7.01 55.17 1.47
N VAL A 356 -6.56 55.63 0.30
CA VAL A 356 -5.95 56.96 0.17
C VAL A 356 -7.06 57.99 0.33
N HIS A 357 -7.21 58.54 1.54
CA HIS A 357 -7.96 59.78 1.74
C HIS A 357 -7.12 60.93 1.17
N LEU A 358 -7.35 61.27 -0.10
CA LEU A 358 -6.92 62.56 -0.65
C LEU A 358 -7.83 63.63 -0.05
N TYR A 359 -7.34 64.33 0.97
CA TYR A 359 -7.91 65.61 1.39
C TYR A 359 -7.73 66.61 0.24
N SER A 360 -8.84 67.04 -0.36
CA SER A 360 -8.88 68.24 -1.18
C SER A 360 -8.63 69.46 -0.27
N LYS A 361 -7.66 70.29 -0.64
CA LYS A 361 -7.64 71.70 -0.26
C LYS A 361 -7.64 72.54 -1.51
#